data_AF-A0A7C6XKC9-F1
#
_entry.id   AF-A0A7C6XKC9-F1
#
_cell.length_a   1.000
_cell.length_b   1.000
_cell.length_c   1.000
_cell.angle_alpha   90.00
_cell.angle_beta   90.00
_cell.angle_gamma   90.00
#
_symmetry.space_group_name_H-M   'P 1'
#
loop_
_entity.id
_entity.type
_entity.pdbx_description
1 polymer ?
#
loop_
_entity_poly.entity_id
_entity_poly.type
_entity_poly.pdbx_seq_one_letter_code
_entity_poly.pdbx_strand_id
1 'polypeptide(L)'
;MIPARGGSKGIPLKNLQKVAGISLLARAINAAQASPSIDRVIVSTDHDGIAAEALRAGAEVAHRPAEIAGDTATSESALIHTLSTLDEDFDITVFMQCTSPFIDSASIENAVRTVRDDDADVVFSAVEDHSFLWRLDDDTQAVAVGHEASFRPRRQDRAKHFNETGAFYVMRTSGLIEHEHRFFGRIGIEEVPPEHAREIDDMSDLTLVRAIASTQETAQVIDVDALVTDFDGVHTDDGAYVDEDGNEQVRVHRGDGMGVSRLVKSGVPMMILSKERNPVVTRRAEKLGVDVAQGIDNKASILDAWITANDLDPARVAYVGNDINDLEAFDVVGWPIAVADAHPKVLAAARVILDRPGGRGAVREVCDLIPIPAEAAEPLPNPTLTSLRSPTGHPSTLAGHQSAAMSGHASAFPDQQPSIPRHQPQFTKRAEVSRANRKQVS
;
A
#
# COMPACT_ATOMS: atom_id res chain seq x y z
N MET A 1 -21.33 -9.22 -1.94
CA MET A 1 -21.88 -7.85 -2.06
C MET A 1 -21.06 -6.87 -1.22
N ILE A 2 -20.64 -5.76 -1.81
CA ILE A 2 -19.76 -4.77 -1.18
C ILE A 2 -20.39 -3.37 -1.31
N PRO A 3 -21.13 -2.88 -0.30
CA PRO A 3 -21.61 -1.50 -0.25
C PRO A 3 -20.44 -0.50 -0.08
N ALA A 4 -20.24 0.39 -1.05
CA ALA A 4 -19.17 1.38 -1.03
C ALA A 4 -19.67 2.76 -1.48
N ARG A 5 -19.96 3.66 -0.53
CA ARG A 5 -20.42 5.04 -0.83
C ARG A 5 -19.28 6.02 -1.06
N GLY A 6 -19.51 7.06 -1.87
CA GLY A 6 -18.58 8.18 -2.08
C GLY A 6 -18.47 9.12 -0.86
N GLY A 7 -19.58 9.36 -0.17
CA GLY A 7 -19.71 10.28 0.97
C GLY A 7 -19.09 9.78 2.28
N SER A 8 -17.77 9.62 2.34
CA SER A 8 -17.06 9.23 3.56
C SER A 8 -16.71 10.43 4.45
N LYS A 9 -17.17 10.45 5.71
CA LYS A 9 -16.98 11.59 6.65
C LYS A 9 -15.57 11.72 7.23
N GLY A 10 -14.93 10.59 7.55
CA GLY A 10 -13.61 10.58 8.18
C GLY A 10 -12.48 10.77 7.16
N ILE A 11 -12.50 9.94 6.11
CA ILE A 11 -11.49 9.95 5.05
C ILE A 11 -12.20 10.17 3.71
N PRO A 12 -11.92 11.26 2.98
CA PRO A 12 -12.48 11.47 1.64
C PRO A 12 -12.21 10.29 0.73
N LEU A 13 -13.26 9.78 0.06
CA LEU A 13 -13.20 8.61 -0.81
C LEU A 13 -12.48 7.42 -0.14
N LYS A 14 -12.79 7.14 1.15
CA LYS A 14 -12.16 6.08 1.96
C LYS A 14 -12.01 4.77 1.20
N ASN A 15 -13.06 4.32 0.51
CA ASN A 15 -13.06 3.06 -0.25
C ASN A 15 -12.04 3.01 -1.40
N LEU A 16 -11.59 4.16 -1.90
CA LEU A 16 -10.55 4.27 -2.93
C LEU A 16 -9.15 4.48 -2.34
N GLN A 17 -9.02 4.65 -1.03
CA GLN A 17 -7.70 4.75 -0.40
C GLN A 17 -6.94 3.45 -0.58
N LYS A 18 -5.65 3.58 -0.89
CA LYS A 18 -4.78 2.43 -1.12
C LYS A 18 -4.05 2.00 0.15
N VAL A 19 -3.90 0.69 0.30
CA VAL A 19 -3.01 0.03 1.26
C VAL A 19 -2.10 -0.88 0.42
N ALA A 20 -0.78 -0.69 0.52
CA ALA A 20 0.22 -1.40 -0.30
C ALA A 20 -0.10 -1.43 -1.81
N GLY A 21 -0.51 -0.28 -2.38
CA GLY A 21 -0.83 -0.12 -3.81
C GLY A 21 -2.26 -0.52 -4.22
N ILE A 22 -2.97 -1.30 -3.41
CA ILE A 22 -4.31 -1.81 -3.73
C ILE A 22 -5.37 -1.01 -2.95
N SER A 23 -6.43 -0.55 -3.64
CA SER A 23 -7.53 0.18 -2.98
C SER A 23 -8.25 -0.70 -1.96
N LEU A 24 -8.85 -0.10 -0.92
CA LEU A 24 -9.67 -0.82 0.05
C LEU A 24 -10.80 -1.59 -0.62
N LEU A 25 -11.42 -1.01 -1.65
CA LEU A 25 -12.44 -1.67 -2.46
C LEU A 25 -11.87 -2.88 -3.20
N ALA A 26 -10.77 -2.71 -3.94
CA ALA A 26 -10.16 -3.81 -4.69
C ALA A 26 -9.69 -4.94 -3.75
N ARG A 27 -9.25 -4.64 -2.53
CA ARG A 27 -8.92 -5.66 -1.52
C ARG A 27 -10.11 -6.52 -1.13
N ALA A 28 -11.25 -5.90 -0.85
CA ALA A 28 -12.48 -6.63 -0.53
C ALA A 28 -12.96 -7.46 -1.74
N ILE A 29 -12.86 -6.93 -2.96
CA ILE A 29 -13.19 -7.66 -4.19
C ILE A 29 -12.28 -8.87 -4.39
N ASN A 30 -10.96 -8.69 -4.25
CA ASN A 30 -9.98 -9.77 -4.40
C ASN A 30 -10.21 -10.88 -3.38
N ALA A 31 -10.51 -10.53 -2.12
CA ALA A 31 -10.84 -11.51 -1.08
C ALA A 31 -12.12 -12.30 -1.42
N ALA A 32 -13.13 -11.64 -1.99
CA ALA A 32 -14.36 -12.30 -2.45
C ALA A 32 -14.10 -13.22 -3.65
N GLN A 33 -13.34 -12.76 -4.66
CA GLN A 33 -13.02 -13.54 -5.85
C GLN A 33 -12.10 -14.74 -5.56
N ALA A 34 -11.29 -14.66 -4.51
CA ALA A 34 -10.48 -15.78 -4.04
C ALA A 34 -11.30 -16.88 -3.33
N SER A 35 -12.59 -16.63 -3.05
CA SER A 35 -13.52 -17.51 -2.36
C SER A 35 -14.28 -18.36 -3.40
N PRO A 36 -14.00 -19.67 -3.56
CA PRO A 36 -14.62 -20.50 -4.61
C PRO A 36 -16.14 -20.67 -4.50
N SER A 37 -16.72 -20.43 -3.31
CA SER A 37 -18.17 -20.51 -3.09
C SER A 37 -18.91 -19.20 -3.47
N ILE A 38 -18.22 -18.18 -3.98
CA ILE A 38 -18.84 -16.92 -4.42
C ILE A 38 -18.99 -16.90 -5.94
N ASP A 39 -20.22 -16.95 -6.43
CA ASP A 39 -20.53 -16.91 -7.86
C ASP A 39 -20.44 -15.49 -8.46
N ARG A 40 -20.83 -14.48 -7.68
CA ARG A 40 -20.93 -13.09 -8.14
C ARG A 40 -20.43 -12.10 -7.09
N VAL A 41 -19.61 -11.15 -7.53
CA VAL A 41 -19.12 -10.05 -6.69
C VAL A 41 -19.72 -8.75 -7.20
N ILE A 42 -20.62 -8.17 -6.40
CA ILE A 42 -21.37 -6.96 -6.77
C ILE A 42 -21.04 -5.83 -5.80
N VAL A 43 -20.64 -4.69 -6.33
CA VAL A 43 -20.36 -3.44 -5.59
C VAL A 43 -21.54 -2.50 -5.73
N SER A 44 -22.10 -2.07 -4.59
CA SER A 44 -23.21 -1.10 -4.55
C SER A 44 -22.67 0.30 -4.24
N THR A 45 -22.74 1.22 -5.20
CA THR A 45 -22.12 2.56 -5.11
C THR A 45 -22.96 3.66 -5.75
N ASP A 46 -22.80 4.89 -5.24
CA ASP A 46 -23.35 6.14 -5.76
C ASP A 46 -22.31 7.00 -6.49
N HIS A 47 -21.06 6.53 -6.59
CA HIS A 47 -19.92 7.32 -7.05
C HIS A 47 -19.19 6.68 -8.23
N ASP A 48 -19.06 7.42 -9.34
CA ASP A 48 -18.47 6.94 -10.60
C ASP A 48 -17.04 6.43 -10.46
N GLY A 49 -16.21 7.12 -9.66
CA GLY A 49 -14.84 6.67 -9.39
C GLY A 49 -14.77 5.32 -8.64
N ILE A 50 -15.77 5.03 -7.79
CA ILE A 50 -15.86 3.74 -7.09
C ILE A 50 -16.38 2.66 -8.04
N ALA A 51 -17.34 3.00 -8.91
CA ALA A 51 -17.81 2.10 -9.97
C ALA A 51 -16.67 1.70 -10.92
N ALA A 52 -15.86 2.65 -11.36
CA ALA A 52 -14.70 2.39 -12.21
C ALA A 52 -13.66 1.48 -11.51
N GLU A 53 -13.40 1.70 -10.22
CA GLU A 53 -12.57 0.81 -9.39
C GLU A 53 -13.11 -0.60 -9.27
N ALA A 54 -14.41 -0.75 -9.02
CA ALA A 54 -15.06 -2.05 -8.98
C ALA A 54 -14.89 -2.83 -10.29
N LEU A 55 -15.20 -2.19 -11.43
CA LEU A 55 -15.08 -2.81 -12.75
C LEU A 55 -13.63 -3.22 -13.07
N ARG A 56 -12.66 -2.37 -12.75
CA ARG A 56 -11.23 -2.65 -12.97
C ARG A 56 -10.74 -3.82 -12.11
N ALA A 57 -11.27 -3.96 -10.90
CA ALA A 57 -11.00 -5.10 -10.02
C ALA A 57 -11.82 -6.36 -10.39
N GLY A 58 -12.64 -6.31 -11.43
CA GLY A 58 -13.41 -7.47 -11.92
C GLY A 58 -14.71 -7.74 -11.17
N ALA A 59 -15.25 -6.75 -10.46
CA ALA A 59 -16.57 -6.84 -9.83
C ALA A 59 -17.65 -6.18 -10.71
N GLU A 60 -18.89 -6.63 -10.54
CA GLU A 60 -20.07 -6.00 -11.10
C GLU A 60 -20.47 -4.76 -10.29
N VAL A 61 -21.18 -3.83 -10.92
CA VAL A 61 -21.61 -2.57 -10.29
C VAL A 61 -23.13 -2.48 -10.27
N ALA A 62 -23.68 -2.25 -9.07
CA ALA A 62 -25.06 -1.83 -8.88
C ALA A 62 -25.07 -0.35 -8.47
N HIS A 63 -25.65 0.50 -9.32
CA HIS A 63 -25.79 1.92 -9.01
C HIS A 63 -26.85 2.12 -7.92
N ARG A 64 -26.48 2.89 -6.91
CA ARG A 64 -27.33 3.17 -5.77
C ARG A 64 -28.09 4.50 -5.96
N PRO A 65 -29.41 4.55 -5.74
CA PRO A 65 -30.16 5.78 -5.78
C PRO A 65 -29.84 6.67 -4.56
N ALA A 66 -30.00 7.98 -4.74
CA ALA A 66 -29.52 8.99 -3.80
C ALA A 66 -30.16 8.86 -2.40
N GLU A 67 -31.40 8.37 -2.34
CA GLU A 67 -32.20 8.19 -1.12
C GLU A 67 -31.56 7.23 -0.12
N ILE A 68 -30.77 6.26 -0.60
CA ILE A 68 -30.06 5.27 0.22
C ILE A 68 -28.53 5.39 0.11
N ALA A 69 -28.05 6.53 -0.38
CA ALA A 69 -26.63 6.86 -0.45
C ALA A 69 -26.17 7.85 0.64
N GLY A 70 -27.12 8.52 1.30
CA GLY A 70 -26.86 9.53 2.33
C GLY A 70 -26.33 8.99 3.66
N ASP A 71 -26.11 9.91 4.61
CA ASP A 71 -25.53 9.60 5.93
C ASP A 71 -26.40 8.69 6.79
N THR A 72 -27.71 8.72 6.59
CA THR A 72 -28.69 7.92 7.33
C THR A 72 -28.98 6.57 6.68
N ALA A 73 -28.37 6.30 5.52
CA ALA A 73 -28.56 5.03 4.84
C ALA A 73 -27.86 3.90 5.59
N THR A 74 -28.56 2.78 5.75
CA THR A 74 -28.04 1.56 6.37
C THR A 74 -27.36 0.68 5.32
N SER A 75 -26.42 -0.17 5.73
CA SER A 75 -25.84 -1.16 4.82
C SER A 75 -26.91 -2.10 4.26
N GLU A 76 -27.89 -2.47 5.09
CA GLU A 76 -29.04 -3.30 4.75
C GLU A 76 -29.83 -2.72 3.57
N SER A 77 -30.11 -1.42 3.59
CA SER A 77 -30.84 -0.77 2.50
C SER A 77 -30.13 -0.89 1.15
N ALA A 78 -28.79 -0.86 1.16
CA ALA A 78 -27.99 -1.06 -0.04
C ALA A 78 -28.01 -2.51 -0.53
N LEU A 79 -27.97 -3.48 0.40
CA LEU A 79 -28.03 -4.91 0.07
C LEU A 79 -29.39 -5.27 -0.53
N ILE A 80 -30.48 -4.88 0.14
CA ILE A 80 -31.85 -5.18 -0.29
C ILE A 80 -32.15 -4.50 -1.63
N HIS A 81 -31.76 -3.24 -1.81
CA HIS A 81 -31.89 -2.56 -3.09
C HIS A 81 -31.17 -3.33 -4.21
N THR A 82 -29.90 -3.67 -4.01
CA THR A 82 -29.14 -4.38 -5.05
C THR A 82 -29.75 -5.76 -5.34
N LEU A 83 -30.17 -6.52 -4.34
CA LEU A 83 -30.88 -7.80 -4.56
C LEU A 83 -32.17 -7.60 -5.36
N SER A 84 -32.96 -6.55 -5.07
CA SER A 84 -34.21 -6.26 -5.79
C SER A 84 -34.02 -5.84 -7.26
N THR A 85 -32.81 -5.45 -7.65
CA THR A 85 -32.48 -5.06 -9.03
C THR A 85 -31.95 -6.21 -9.88
N LEU A 86 -31.67 -7.37 -9.27
CA LEU A 86 -31.17 -8.55 -9.95
C LEU A 86 -32.35 -9.44 -10.35
N ASP A 87 -32.35 -9.94 -11.58
CA ASP A 87 -33.38 -10.86 -12.11
C ASP A 87 -33.00 -12.33 -11.84
N GLU A 88 -32.38 -12.58 -10.69
CA GLU A 88 -31.82 -13.86 -10.27
C GLU A 88 -32.03 -14.06 -8.77
N ASP A 89 -32.39 -15.29 -8.38
CA ASP A 89 -32.48 -15.69 -6.98
C ASP A 89 -31.11 -16.16 -6.47
N PHE A 90 -30.79 -15.78 -5.23
CA PHE A 90 -29.58 -16.21 -4.54
C PHE A 90 -29.94 -16.95 -3.24
N ASP A 91 -29.16 -17.97 -2.88
CA ASP A 91 -29.36 -18.71 -1.64
C ASP A 91 -28.68 -18.01 -0.44
N ILE A 92 -27.48 -17.47 -0.67
CA ILE A 92 -26.61 -16.91 0.36
C ILE A 92 -26.10 -15.53 -0.07
N THR A 93 -26.23 -14.55 0.83
CA THR A 93 -25.68 -13.21 0.67
C THR A 93 -24.45 -13.06 1.56
N VAL A 94 -23.30 -12.83 0.93
CA VAL A 94 -22.07 -12.41 1.63
C VAL A 94 -21.98 -10.88 1.56
N PHE A 95 -22.15 -10.21 2.69
CA PHE A 95 -21.96 -8.77 2.84
C PHE A 95 -20.57 -8.50 3.40
N MET A 96 -19.76 -7.71 2.67
CA MET A 96 -18.39 -7.35 3.08
C MET A 96 -18.22 -5.84 3.14
N GLN A 97 -17.36 -5.38 4.05
CA GLN A 97 -17.01 -3.96 4.18
C GLN A 97 -15.57 -3.70 3.77
N CYS A 98 -15.33 -2.65 2.97
CA CYS A 98 -13.99 -2.26 2.55
C CYS A 98 -13.12 -1.74 3.71
N THR A 99 -13.73 -1.39 4.85
CA THR A 99 -13.05 -0.79 6.00
C THR A 99 -12.17 -1.78 6.75
N SER A 100 -12.36 -3.09 6.55
CA SER A 100 -11.49 -4.14 7.06
C SER A 100 -10.56 -4.61 5.92
N PRO A 101 -9.28 -4.18 5.89
CA PRO A 101 -8.40 -4.33 4.72
C PRO A 101 -7.77 -5.72 4.58
N PHE A 102 -7.86 -6.55 5.62
CA PHE A 102 -7.19 -7.85 5.75
C PHE A 102 -8.22 -8.99 5.83
N ILE A 103 -9.19 -9.00 4.92
CA ILE A 103 -10.22 -10.04 4.88
C ILE A 103 -9.61 -11.33 4.34
N ASP A 104 -9.75 -12.41 5.10
CA ASP A 104 -9.30 -13.74 4.69
C ASP A 104 -10.41 -14.52 3.97
N SER A 105 -10.13 -14.91 2.73
CA SER A 105 -11.01 -15.77 1.93
C SER A 105 -11.32 -17.11 2.59
N ALA A 106 -10.41 -17.69 3.38
CA ALA A 106 -10.66 -18.96 4.05
C ALA A 106 -11.75 -18.83 5.13
N SER A 107 -11.75 -17.71 5.86
CA SER A 107 -12.81 -17.39 6.83
C SER A 107 -14.16 -17.15 6.14
N ILE A 108 -14.18 -16.52 4.96
CA ILE A 108 -15.40 -16.39 4.16
C ILE A 108 -15.94 -17.77 3.79
N GLU A 109 -15.09 -18.67 3.28
CA GLU A 109 -15.48 -20.03 2.90
C GLU A 109 -16.04 -20.85 4.07
N ASN A 110 -15.43 -20.75 5.26
CA ASN A 110 -15.93 -21.41 6.45
C ASN A 110 -17.34 -20.91 6.83
N ALA A 111 -17.55 -19.58 6.78
CA ALA A 111 -18.82 -18.97 7.08
C ALA A 111 -19.91 -19.33 6.05
N VAL A 112 -19.56 -19.31 4.76
CA VAL A 112 -20.45 -19.75 3.66
C VAL A 112 -20.84 -21.21 3.82
N ARG A 113 -19.86 -22.10 4.10
CA ARG A 113 -20.15 -23.51 4.35
C ARG A 113 -21.10 -23.69 5.52
N THR A 114 -20.89 -22.98 6.64
CA THR A 114 -21.74 -23.08 7.83
C THR A 114 -23.20 -22.70 7.55
N VAL A 115 -23.42 -21.65 6.75
CA VAL A 115 -24.78 -21.25 6.34
C VAL A 115 -25.37 -22.23 5.31
N ARG A 116 -24.56 -22.68 4.36
CA ARG A 116 -24.96 -23.64 3.32
C ARG A 116 -25.37 -25.00 3.90
N ASP A 117 -24.62 -25.48 4.89
CA ASP A 117 -24.83 -26.79 5.54
C ASP A 117 -25.94 -26.75 6.61
N ASP A 118 -26.62 -25.61 6.78
CA ASP A 118 -27.74 -25.40 7.71
C ASP A 118 -27.38 -25.47 9.20
N ASP A 119 -26.11 -25.24 9.53
CA ASP A 119 -25.64 -25.10 10.90
C ASP A 119 -25.98 -23.72 11.51
N ALA A 120 -26.08 -22.70 10.67
CA ALA A 120 -26.51 -21.35 11.04
C ALA A 120 -27.30 -20.66 9.92
N ASP A 121 -28.11 -19.67 10.28
CA ASP A 121 -28.82 -18.81 9.33
C ASP A 121 -28.01 -17.56 8.99
N VAL A 122 -27.15 -17.13 9.93
CA VAL A 122 -26.21 -16.02 9.81
C VAL A 122 -24.87 -16.40 10.43
N VAL A 123 -23.75 -16.05 9.79
CA VAL A 123 -22.40 -16.11 10.38
C VAL A 123 -21.70 -14.79 10.13
N PHE A 124 -21.04 -14.24 11.14
CA PHE A 124 -20.27 -12.99 11.01
C PHE A 124 -18.84 -13.17 11.51
N SER A 125 -17.94 -12.34 11.00
CA SER A 125 -16.54 -12.32 11.43
C SER A 125 -16.37 -11.63 12.78
N ALA A 126 -15.73 -12.31 13.73
CA ALA A 126 -15.48 -11.76 15.05
C ALA A 126 -14.08 -12.12 15.59
N VAL A 127 -13.55 -11.29 16.47
CA VAL A 127 -12.28 -11.52 17.17
C VAL A 127 -12.53 -11.71 18.65
N GLU A 128 -11.79 -12.62 19.28
CA GLU A 128 -11.87 -12.83 20.73
C GLU A 128 -11.41 -11.56 21.48
N ASP A 129 -12.27 -11.07 22.38
CA ASP A 129 -12.01 -9.89 23.21
C ASP A 129 -11.85 -10.27 24.68
N HIS A 130 -10.89 -9.61 25.32
CA HIS A 130 -10.55 -9.79 26.72
C HIS A 130 -10.78 -8.53 27.55
N SER A 131 -11.35 -7.50 26.95
CA SER A 131 -11.66 -6.26 27.62
C SER A 131 -12.63 -6.48 28.78
N PHE A 132 -12.53 -5.57 29.75
CA PHE A 132 -13.50 -5.42 30.82
C PHE A 132 -14.27 -4.15 30.49
N LEU A 133 -15.49 -4.31 29.97
CA LEU A 133 -16.31 -3.19 29.54
C LEU A 133 -16.96 -2.54 30.76
N TRP A 134 -16.90 -1.21 30.80
CA TRP A 134 -17.55 -0.41 31.83
C TRP A 134 -18.40 0.66 31.13
N ARG A 135 -19.54 0.99 31.72
CA ARG A 135 -20.36 2.13 31.33
C ARG A 135 -20.57 3.05 32.52
N LEU A 136 -21.01 4.27 32.27
CA LEU A 136 -21.56 5.13 33.31
C LEU A 136 -23.05 4.84 33.47
N ASP A 137 -23.56 4.89 34.70
CA ASP A 137 -24.99 5.02 34.97
C ASP A 137 -25.41 6.50 35.02
N ASP A 138 -26.70 6.73 35.29
CA ASP A 138 -27.30 8.07 35.33
C ASP A 138 -26.68 8.96 36.44
N ASP A 139 -26.09 8.34 37.47
CA ASP A 139 -25.40 9.00 38.57
C ASP A 139 -23.88 9.13 38.31
N THR A 140 -23.43 8.90 37.08
CA THR A 140 -22.02 8.95 36.64
C THR A 140 -21.10 7.97 37.38
N GLN A 141 -21.65 6.90 37.94
CA GLN A 141 -20.88 5.82 38.54
C GLN A 141 -20.48 4.78 37.49
N ALA A 142 -19.28 4.22 37.63
CA ALA A 142 -18.80 3.17 36.75
C ALA A 142 -19.46 1.83 37.07
N VAL A 143 -20.14 1.25 36.08
CA VAL A 143 -20.84 -0.03 36.17
C VAL A 143 -20.22 -1.02 35.20
N ALA A 144 -19.87 -2.20 35.69
CA ALA A 144 -19.33 -3.29 34.89
C ALA A 144 -20.38 -3.82 33.89
N VAL A 145 -19.95 -4.14 32.67
CA VAL A 145 -20.79 -4.70 31.60
C VAL A 145 -20.29 -6.11 31.28
N GLY A 146 -21.13 -7.12 31.53
CA GLY A 146 -20.80 -8.52 31.26
C GLY A 146 -19.73 -9.12 32.18
N HIS A 147 -19.41 -8.47 33.30
CA HIS A 147 -18.54 -9.01 34.34
C HIS A 147 -18.90 -8.42 35.72
N GLU A 148 -18.31 -8.96 36.79
CA GLU A 148 -18.47 -8.43 38.14
C GLU A 148 -17.39 -7.40 38.46
N ALA A 149 -17.77 -6.30 39.13
CA ALA A 149 -16.80 -5.29 39.59
C ALA A 149 -15.96 -5.79 40.79
N SER A 150 -16.54 -6.67 41.61
CA SER A 150 -15.93 -7.24 42.82
C SER A 150 -14.98 -8.42 42.55
N PHE A 151 -15.04 -9.01 41.35
CA PHE A 151 -14.25 -10.18 41.00
C PHE A 151 -13.65 -10.04 39.60
N ARG A 152 -12.32 -10.11 39.52
CA ARG A 152 -11.57 -9.99 38.26
C ARG A 152 -10.93 -11.33 37.89
N PRO A 153 -11.60 -12.17 37.08
CA PRO A 153 -11.04 -13.43 36.64
C PRO A 153 -9.81 -13.22 35.75
N ARG A 154 -8.88 -14.19 35.76
CA ARG A 154 -7.74 -14.21 34.84
C ARG A 154 -8.23 -14.56 33.42
N ARG A 155 -7.49 -14.16 32.40
CA ARG A 155 -7.87 -14.33 30.98
C ARG A 155 -8.26 -15.77 30.64
N GLN A 156 -7.48 -16.74 31.11
CA GLN A 156 -7.69 -18.17 30.84
C GLN A 156 -8.90 -18.79 31.57
N ASP A 157 -9.44 -18.12 32.58
CA ASP A 157 -10.55 -18.64 33.39
C ASP A 157 -11.91 -18.05 32.94
N ARG A 158 -11.92 -17.25 31.86
CA ARG A 158 -13.12 -16.57 31.35
C ARG A 158 -13.73 -17.32 30.18
N ALA A 159 -15.05 -17.25 30.07
CA ALA A 159 -15.74 -17.54 28.82
C ALA A 159 -15.26 -16.56 27.73
N LYS A 160 -15.15 -17.05 26.50
CA LYS A 160 -14.79 -16.21 25.35
C LYS A 160 -15.88 -15.17 25.10
N HIS A 161 -15.47 -13.93 24.89
CA HIS A 161 -16.31 -12.88 24.34
C HIS A 161 -15.75 -12.49 22.98
N PHE A 162 -16.60 -11.98 22.10
CA PHE A 162 -16.22 -11.66 20.74
C PHE A 162 -16.69 -10.25 20.38
N ASN A 163 -15.87 -9.54 19.63
CA ASN A 163 -16.24 -8.28 18.98
C ASN A 163 -16.35 -8.52 17.47
N GLU A 164 -17.40 -8.00 16.86
CA GLU A 164 -17.51 -7.93 15.40
C GLU A 164 -16.29 -7.20 14.83
N THR A 165 -15.73 -7.73 13.72
CA THR A 165 -14.63 -7.06 13.02
C THR A 165 -15.11 -6.13 11.91
N GLY A 166 -16.40 -6.14 11.60
CA GLY A 166 -16.98 -5.45 10.46
C GLY A 166 -16.57 -6.01 9.09
N ALA A 167 -15.74 -7.06 9.03
CA ALA A 167 -15.17 -7.53 7.77
C ALA A 167 -16.21 -8.18 6.86
N PHE A 168 -16.96 -9.16 7.37
CA PHE A 168 -18.01 -9.81 6.60
C PHE A 168 -19.16 -10.38 7.46
N TYR A 169 -20.30 -10.56 6.78
CA TYR A 169 -21.53 -11.17 7.26
C TYR A 169 -22.06 -12.09 6.17
N VAL A 170 -22.26 -13.36 6.47
CA VAL A 170 -22.83 -14.37 5.58
C VAL A 170 -24.21 -14.72 6.08
N MET A 171 -25.21 -14.62 5.22
CA MET A 171 -26.63 -14.75 5.61
C MET A 171 -27.37 -15.56 4.57
N ARG A 172 -28.42 -16.29 4.97
CA ARG A 172 -29.42 -16.74 4.00
C ARG A 172 -30.07 -15.53 3.34
N THR A 173 -30.10 -15.49 2.02
CA THR A 173 -30.65 -14.35 1.26
C THR A 173 -32.13 -14.16 1.55
N SER A 174 -32.90 -15.24 1.61
CA SER A 174 -34.33 -15.20 1.96
C SER A 174 -34.58 -14.59 3.35
N GLY A 175 -33.76 -14.95 4.34
CA GLY A 175 -33.85 -14.41 5.69
C GLY A 175 -33.51 -12.91 5.76
N LEU A 176 -32.48 -12.47 5.02
CA LEU A 176 -32.13 -11.05 4.90
C LEU A 176 -33.28 -10.23 4.30
N ILE A 177 -33.95 -10.76 3.27
CA ILE A 177 -35.09 -10.09 2.62
C ILE A 177 -36.29 -10.04 3.57
N GLU A 178 -36.61 -11.15 4.24
CA GLU A 178 -37.76 -11.23 5.15
C GLU A 178 -37.62 -10.32 6.37
N HIS A 179 -36.43 -10.29 6.97
CA HIS A 179 -36.19 -9.56 8.22
C HIS A 179 -35.67 -8.14 8.01
N GLU A 180 -35.28 -7.80 6.78
CA GLU A 180 -34.64 -6.53 6.40
C GLU A 180 -33.44 -6.17 7.29
N HIS A 181 -32.76 -7.17 7.86
CA HIS A 181 -31.70 -7.01 8.84
C HIS A 181 -30.68 -8.14 8.75
N ARG A 182 -29.41 -7.86 9.09
CA ARG A 182 -28.32 -8.83 8.96
C ARG A 182 -28.30 -9.94 10.01
N PHE A 183 -29.03 -9.77 11.10
CA PHE A 183 -29.11 -10.73 12.21
C PHE A 183 -30.53 -11.26 12.36
N PHE A 184 -30.67 -12.57 12.19
CA PHE A 184 -31.90 -13.35 12.34
C PHE A 184 -31.54 -14.83 12.56
N GLY A 185 -32.53 -15.64 12.96
CA GLY A 185 -32.37 -17.09 13.10
C GLY A 185 -31.24 -17.51 14.05
N ARG A 186 -30.54 -18.59 13.69
CA ARG A 186 -29.34 -19.08 14.38
C ARG A 186 -28.12 -18.31 13.91
N ILE A 187 -27.44 -17.66 14.85
CA ILE A 187 -26.28 -16.82 14.58
C ILE A 187 -25.00 -17.56 15.01
N GLY A 188 -24.11 -17.80 14.07
CA GLY A 188 -22.77 -18.32 14.27
C GLY A 188 -21.70 -17.22 14.25
N ILE A 189 -20.52 -17.56 14.74
CA ILE A 189 -19.33 -16.70 14.75
C ILE A 189 -18.22 -17.42 13.98
N GLU A 190 -17.66 -16.73 12.99
CA GLU A 190 -16.35 -17.12 12.42
C GLU A 190 -15.28 -16.33 13.18
N GLU A 191 -14.52 -17.03 14.03
CA GLU A 191 -13.40 -16.43 14.77
C GLU A 191 -12.25 -16.16 13.80
N VAL A 192 -11.88 -14.88 13.65
CA VAL A 192 -10.76 -14.46 12.81
C VAL A 192 -9.54 -14.07 13.65
N PRO A 193 -8.32 -14.21 13.12
CA PRO A 193 -7.12 -13.76 13.82
C PRO A 193 -7.15 -12.25 14.14
N PRO A 194 -6.54 -11.80 15.25
CA PRO A 194 -6.53 -10.37 15.63
C PRO A 194 -5.94 -9.42 14.58
N GLU A 195 -5.04 -9.90 13.74
CA GLU A 195 -4.48 -9.17 12.60
C GLU A 195 -5.54 -8.82 11.54
N HIS A 196 -6.59 -9.64 11.39
CA HIS A 196 -7.68 -9.42 10.43
C HIS A 196 -8.81 -8.55 11.00
N ALA A 197 -8.78 -8.27 12.31
CA ALA A 197 -9.79 -7.47 13.01
C ALA A 197 -9.59 -5.96 12.92
N ARG A 198 -8.67 -5.48 12.07
CA ARG A 198 -8.36 -4.05 11.94
C ARG A 198 -9.39 -3.38 11.05
N GLU A 199 -9.99 -2.30 11.55
CA GLU A 199 -10.90 -1.45 10.79
C GLU A 199 -10.28 -0.07 10.56
N ILE A 200 -10.62 0.55 9.44
CA ILE A 200 -10.18 1.90 9.07
C ILE A 200 -11.36 2.85 9.21
N ASP A 201 -11.33 3.69 10.25
CA ASP A 201 -12.31 4.76 10.45
C ASP A 201 -11.73 6.13 10.14
N ASP A 202 -10.48 6.35 10.55
CA ASP A 202 -9.78 7.61 10.37
C ASP A 202 -8.38 7.46 9.76
N MET A 203 -7.71 8.61 9.56
CA MET A 203 -6.39 8.66 8.94
C MET A 203 -5.30 7.99 9.77
N SER A 204 -5.47 7.88 11.08
CA SER A 204 -4.52 7.21 11.97
C SER A 204 -4.59 5.69 11.78
N ASP A 205 -5.79 5.13 11.64
CA ASP A 205 -5.99 3.72 11.29
C ASP A 205 -5.38 3.41 9.94
N LEU A 206 -5.66 4.23 8.92
CA LEU A 206 -5.11 4.05 7.58
C LEU A 206 -3.58 4.07 7.58
N THR A 207 -2.97 4.94 8.39
CA THR A 207 -1.50 5.00 8.52
C THR A 207 -0.95 3.73 9.15
N LEU A 208 -1.58 3.24 10.23
CA LEU A 208 -1.18 2.01 10.90
C LEU A 208 -1.34 0.80 9.97
N VAL A 209 -2.48 0.67 9.30
CA VAL A 209 -2.74 -0.40 8.34
C VAL A 209 -1.70 -0.40 7.22
N ARG A 210 -1.36 0.77 6.65
CA ARG A 210 -0.31 0.88 5.62
C ARG A 210 1.05 0.40 6.13
N ALA A 211 1.39 0.71 7.38
CA ALA A 211 2.63 0.23 7.99
C ALA A 211 2.62 -1.30 8.17
N ILE A 212 1.50 -1.87 8.65
CA ILE A 212 1.34 -3.33 8.79
C ILE A 212 1.46 -4.01 7.42
N ALA A 213 0.70 -3.55 6.43
CA ALA A 213 0.71 -4.10 5.08
C ALA A 213 2.10 -4.06 4.44
N SER A 214 2.88 -3.00 4.67
CA SER A 214 4.27 -2.91 4.18
C SER A 214 5.22 -3.99 4.72
N THR A 215 4.81 -4.68 5.80
CA THR A 215 5.59 -5.76 6.44
C THR A 215 5.00 -7.15 6.24
N GLN A 216 3.71 -7.26 5.90
CA GLN A 216 2.95 -8.52 5.88
C GLN A 216 2.43 -8.91 4.50
N GLU A 217 2.21 -7.95 3.61
CA GLU A 217 1.64 -8.21 2.29
C GLU A 217 2.62 -7.79 1.20
N THR A 218 2.72 -8.63 0.17
CA THR A 218 3.27 -8.24 -1.11
C THR A 218 2.42 -7.08 -1.64
N ALA A 219 2.96 -5.85 -1.59
CA ALA A 219 2.44 -4.72 -2.33
C ALA A 219 2.11 -5.15 -3.77
N GLN A 220 1.09 -4.56 -4.39
CA GLN A 220 0.64 -4.89 -5.76
C GLN A 220 1.83 -5.34 -6.63
N VAL A 221 1.92 -6.65 -6.88
CA VAL A 221 3.10 -7.22 -7.54
C VAL A 221 2.89 -7.11 -9.04
N ILE A 222 3.83 -6.46 -9.71
CA ILE A 222 3.92 -6.48 -11.16
C ILE A 222 4.84 -7.66 -11.50
N ASP A 223 4.23 -8.82 -11.71
CA ASP A 223 4.93 -10.05 -12.04
C ASP A 223 5.30 -10.05 -13.53
N VAL A 224 6.47 -9.51 -13.82
CA VAL A 224 7.02 -9.32 -15.17
C VAL A 224 8.48 -9.73 -15.20
N ASP A 225 8.93 -10.14 -16.38
CA ASP A 225 10.31 -10.54 -16.63
C ASP A 225 11.14 -9.38 -17.18
N ALA A 226 10.51 -8.30 -17.66
CA ALA A 226 11.18 -7.14 -18.20
C ALA A 226 10.38 -5.84 -18.03
N LEU A 227 11.08 -4.70 -18.01
CA LEU A 227 10.50 -3.37 -17.90
C LEU A 227 10.95 -2.46 -19.05
N VAL A 228 10.00 -1.89 -19.78
CA VAL A 228 10.25 -0.84 -20.77
C VAL A 228 9.58 0.44 -20.31
N THR A 229 10.24 1.58 -20.50
CA THR A 229 9.68 2.88 -20.13
C THR A 229 9.83 3.86 -21.28
N ASP A 230 8.80 4.66 -21.55
CA ASP A 230 9.04 5.93 -22.25
C ASP A 230 9.99 6.80 -21.44
N PHE A 231 10.58 7.81 -22.08
CA PHE A 231 11.44 8.76 -21.41
C PHE A 231 10.68 10.02 -21.00
N ASP A 232 10.06 10.69 -21.96
CA ASP A 232 9.36 11.94 -21.75
C ASP A 232 8.04 11.67 -21.02
N GLY A 233 7.77 12.45 -19.97
CA GLY A 233 6.58 12.29 -19.12
C GLY A 233 6.57 11.04 -18.26
N VAL A 234 7.63 10.23 -18.29
CA VAL A 234 7.84 9.09 -17.40
C VAL A 234 9.07 9.30 -16.51
N HIS A 235 10.26 9.43 -17.11
CA HIS A 235 11.49 9.83 -16.40
C HIS A 235 11.55 11.34 -16.16
N THR A 236 10.89 12.13 -17.01
CA THR A 236 10.75 13.58 -16.92
C THR A 236 9.30 13.95 -16.60
N ASP A 237 9.05 15.21 -16.21
CA ASP A 237 7.70 15.75 -15.98
C ASP A 237 7.15 16.48 -17.21
N ASP A 238 7.50 16.00 -18.42
CA ASP A 238 7.25 16.64 -19.73
C ASP A 238 7.77 18.07 -19.88
N GLY A 239 8.55 18.55 -18.91
CA GLY A 239 9.18 19.85 -18.90
C GLY A 239 10.62 19.81 -19.43
N ALA A 240 10.94 20.75 -20.32
CA ALA A 240 12.30 21.05 -20.76
C ALA A 240 12.65 22.53 -20.50
N TYR A 241 13.90 22.77 -20.13
CA TYR A 241 14.50 24.10 -20.13
C TYR A 241 15.15 24.33 -21.50
N VAL A 242 14.67 25.32 -22.23
CA VAL A 242 15.19 25.69 -23.55
C VAL A 242 15.84 27.06 -23.46
N ASP A 243 17.11 27.17 -23.85
CA ASP A 243 17.82 28.44 -23.91
C ASP A 243 17.61 29.19 -25.25
N GLU A 244 18.16 30.39 -25.36
CA GLU A 244 18.04 31.24 -26.55
C GLU A 244 18.71 30.67 -27.81
N ASP A 245 19.66 29.75 -27.63
CA ASP A 245 20.35 29.03 -28.71
C ASP A 245 19.61 27.75 -29.12
N GLY A 246 18.52 27.42 -28.42
CA GLY A 246 17.72 26.21 -28.65
C GLY A 246 18.30 24.94 -28.01
N ASN A 247 19.24 25.06 -27.06
CA ASN A 247 19.71 23.90 -26.31
C ASN A 247 18.68 23.52 -25.24
N GLU A 248 18.38 22.23 -25.17
CA GLU A 248 17.41 21.69 -24.23
C GLU A 248 18.07 20.96 -23.06
N GLN A 249 17.53 21.16 -21.86
CA GLN A 249 17.87 20.41 -20.67
C GLN A 249 16.60 19.89 -20.01
N VAL A 250 16.59 18.62 -19.62
CA VAL A 250 15.48 18.01 -18.90
C VAL A 250 15.87 17.70 -17.47
N ARG A 251 14.86 17.61 -16.59
CA ARG A 251 15.04 17.19 -15.21
C ARG A 251 14.49 15.78 -15.03
N VAL A 252 15.26 14.94 -14.33
CA VAL A 252 14.85 13.59 -13.96
C VAL A 252 14.89 13.40 -12.44
N HIS A 253 14.08 12.48 -11.93
CA HIS A 253 14.08 12.15 -10.51
C HIS A 253 15.27 11.26 -10.13
N ARG A 254 15.94 11.59 -9.02
CA ARG A 254 17.12 10.83 -8.55
C ARG A 254 16.74 9.47 -7.98
N GLY A 255 15.57 9.37 -7.33
CA GLY A 255 15.08 8.13 -6.73
C GLY A 255 14.87 7.02 -7.76
N ASP A 256 14.53 7.38 -8.99
CA ASP A 256 14.27 6.46 -10.11
C ASP A 256 15.51 5.65 -10.43
N GLY A 257 16.68 6.30 -10.41
CA GLY A 257 17.94 5.61 -10.66
C GLY A 257 18.26 4.53 -9.63
N MET A 258 17.79 4.67 -8.39
CA MET A 258 17.94 3.60 -7.39
C MET A 258 17.02 2.40 -7.70
N GLY A 259 15.78 2.66 -8.12
CA GLY A 259 14.83 1.60 -8.51
C GLY A 259 15.35 0.81 -9.70
N VAL A 260 15.76 1.51 -10.76
CA VAL A 260 16.35 0.91 -11.97
C VAL A 260 17.61 0.11 -11.63
N SER A 261 18.53 0.69 -10.85
CA SER A 261 19.75 -0.03 -10.46
C SER A 261 19.46 -1.32 -9.67
N ARG A 262 18.38 -1.34 -8.88
CA ARG A 262 17.94 -2.53 -8.14
C ARG A 262 17.50 -3.64 -9.10
N LEU A 263 16.65 -3.32 -10.08
CA LEU A 263 16.15 -4.29 -11.07
C LEU A 263 17.24 -4.81 -12.00
N VAL A 264 18.10 -3.91 -12.52
CA VAL A 264 19.21 -4.29 -13.39
C VAL A 264 20.17 -5.25 -12.67
N LYS A 265 20.46 -5.01 -11.38
CA LYS A 265 21.30 -5.91 -10.58
C LYS A 265 20.68 -7.28 -10.32
N SER A 266 19.35 -7.38 -10.31
CA SER A 266 18.66 -8.66 -10.24
C SER A 266 18.55 -9.40 -11.58
N GLY A 267 19.03 -8.80 -12.67
CA GLY A 267 19.01 -9.40 -13.99
C GLY A 267 17.70 -9.20 -14.77
N VAL A 268 16.79 -8.33 -14.30
CA VAL A 268 15.57 -7.96 -15.04
C VAL A 268 15.97 -7.05 -16.20
N PRO A 269 15.79 -7.45 -17.48
CA PRO A 269 16.10 -6.60 -18.62
C PRO A 269 15.25 -5.32 -18.61
N MET A 270 15.89 -4.21 -18.95
CA MET A 270 15.21 -2.92 -19.01
C MET A 270 15.65 -2.12 -20.23
N MET A 271 14.68 -1.44 -20.85
CA MET A 271 14.90 -0.53 -21.99
C MET A 271 14.20 0.82 -21.79
N ILE A 272 14.87 1.90 -22.20
CA ILE A 272 14.24 3.21 -22.39
C ILE A 272 13.89 3.37 -23.88
N LEU A 273 12.61 3.64 -24.17
CA LEU A 273 12.09 3.75 -25.53
C LEU A 273 11.49 5.14 -25.77
N SER A 274 12.25 6.04 -26.39
CA SER A 274 11.80 7.41 -26.67
C SER A 274 11.47 7.61 -28.15
N LYS A 275 10.46 8.42 -28.46
CA LYS A 275 10.15 8.80 -29.85
C LYS A 275 11.18 9.79 -30.39
N GLU A 276 11.53 10.79 -29.59
CA GLU A 276 12.42 11.87 -30.02
C GLU A 276 13.89 11.46 -29.93
N ARG A 277 14.74 12.12 -30.72
CA ARG A 277 16.18 11.90 -30.66
C ARG A 277 16.82 12.97 -29.79
N ASN A 278 17.08 12.64 -28.53
CA ASN A 278 17.72 13.56 -27.59
C ASN A 278 18.94 12.87 -26.91
N PRO A 279 20.15 13.45 -27.01
CA PRO A 279 21.35 12.90 -26.38
C PRO A 279 21.21 12.59 -24.88
N VAL A 280 20.35 13.33 -24.16
CA VAL A 280 20.11 13.11 -22.73
C VAL A 280 19.55 11.71 -22.45
N VAL A 281 18.68 11.18 -23.33
CA VAL A 281 18.12 9.83 -23.20
C VAL A 281 19.23 8.78 -23.22
N THR A 282 20.12 8.87 -24.21
CA THR A 282 21.29 7.99 -24.34
C THR A 282 22.15 8.05 -23.09
N ARG A 283 22.51 9.25 -22.64
CA ARG A 283 23.36 9.45 -21.46
C ARG A 283 22.70 8.93 -20.18
N ARG A 284 21.37 9.04 -20.08
CA ARG A 284 20.62 8.51 -18.96
C ARG A 284 20.63 6.98 -18.98
N ALA A 285 20.38 6.37 -20.13
CA ALA A 285 20.41 4.91 -20.29
C ALA A 285 21.79 4.33 -19.98
N GLU A 286 22.86 4.92 -20.54
CA GLU A 286 24.26 4.56 -20.23
C GLU A 286 24.54 4.62 -18.72
N LYS A 287 24.09 5.69 -18.06
CA LYS A 287 24.28 5.87 -16.61
C LYS A 287 23.51 4.83 -15.78
N LEU A 288 22.35 4.39 -16.25
CA LEU A 288 21.49 3.42 -15.56
C LEU A 288 21.87 1.97 -15.90
N GLY A 289 22.65 1.75 -16.96
CA GLY A 289 23.02 0.41 -17.43
C GLY A 289 21.86 -0.33 -18.07
N VAL A 290 21.03 0.39 -18.85
CA VAL A 290 19.83 -0.15 -19.52
C VAL A 290 19.92 0.07 -21.02
N ASP A 291 19.16 -0.72 -21.79
CA ASP A 291 19.07 -0.56 -23.23
C ASP A 291 18.35 0.75 -23.60
N VAL A 292 18.62 1.25 -24.80
CA VAL A 292 17.97 2.47 -25.31
C VAL A 292 17.68 2.37 -26.80
N ALA A 293 16.46 2.74 -27.16
CA ALA A 293 16.08 3.03 -28.53
C ALA A 293 15.39 4.40 -28.57
N GLN A 294 15.77 5.23 -29.55
CA GLN A 294 15.29 6.61 -29.68
C GLN A 294 15.24 7.05 -31.14
N GLY A 295 14.48 8.12 -31.44
CA GLY A 295 14.33 8.61 -32.81
C GLY A 295 13.59 7.62 -33.70
N ILE A 296 12.52 7.03 -33.17
CA ILE A 296 11.77 5.95 -33.80
C ILE A 296 10.34 6.39 -34.08
N ASP A 297 9.83 6.04 -35.25
CA ASP A 297 8.47 6.40 -35.67
C ASP A 297 7.43 5.36 -35.23
N ASN A 298 7.84 4.12 -34.97
CA ASN A 298 6.97 3.00 -34.58
C ASN A 298 7.55 2.26 -33.38
N LYS A 299 7.06 2.59 -32.18
CA LYS A 299 7.48 1.98 -30.91
C LYS A 299 7.16 0.50 -30.86
N ALA A 300 5.99 0.10 -31.35
CA ALA A 300 5.52 -1.28 -31.32
C ALA A 300 6.51 -2.24 -32.01
N SER A 301 7.00 -1.88 -33.20
CA SER A 301 7.94 -2.71 -33.97
C SER A 301 9.30 -2.88 -33.30
N ILE A 302 9.80 -1.83 -32.65
CA ILE A 302 11.07 -1.85 -31.93
C ILE A 302 10.94 -2.64 -30.63
N LEU A 303 9.81 -2.47 -29.94
CA LEU A 303 9.49 -3.22 -28.74
C LEU A 303 9.40 -4.73 -29.04
N ASP A 304 8.66 -5.12 -30.07
CA ASP A 304 8.51 -6.52 -30.50
C ASP A 304 9.86 -7.15 -30.88
N ALA A 305 10.70 -6.41 -31.61
CA ALA A 305 12.06 -6.84 -31.95
C ALA A 305 12.95 -7.01 -30.71
N TRP A 306 12.84 -6.10 -29.73
CA TRP A 306 13.61 -6.18 -28.49
C TRP A 306 13.15 -7.35 -27.61
N ILE A 307 11.83 -7.57 -27.49
CA ILE A 307 11.23 -8.71 -26.80
C ILE A 307 11.73 -10.02 -27.41
N THR A 308 11.68 -10.13 -28.75
CA THR A 308 12.17 -11.29 -29.49
C THR A 308 13.67 -11.52 -29.28
N ALA A 309 14.48 -10.45 -29.31
CA ALA A 309 15.93 -10.55 -29.13
C ALA A 309 16.34 -11.01 -27.72
N ASN A 310 15.48 -10.78 -26.72
CA ASN A 310 15.71 -11.17 -25.33
C ASN A 310 14.97 -12.46 -24.93
N ASP A 311 14.30 -13.15 -25.86
CA ASP A 311 13.52 -14.38 -25.59
C ASP A 311 12.46 -14.20 -24.49
N LEU A 312 11.76 -13.07 -24.52
CA LEU A 312 10.76 -12.70 -23.52
C LEU A 312 9.34 -13.05 -23.98
N ASP A 313 8.48 -13.47 -23.04
CA ASP A 313 7.03 -13.58 -23.27
C ASP A 313 6.41 -12.18 -23.22
N PRO A 314 5.79 -11.67 -24.32
CA PRO A 314 5.14 -10.36 -24.32
C PRO A 314 4.11 -10.19 -23.18
N ALA A 315 3.43 -11.27 -22.77
CA ALA A 315 2.46 -11.23 -21.68
C ALA A 315 3.08 -10.90 -20.31
N ARG A 316 4.41 -11.08 -20.17
CA ARG A 316 5.20 -10.81 -18.97
C ARG A 316 6.15 -9.62 -19.15
N VAL A 317 5.88 -8.74 -20.11
CA VAL A 317 6.62 -7.48 -20.29
C VAL A 317 5.78 -6.32 -19.78
N ALA A 318 6.40 -5.41 -19.01
CA ALA A 318 5.80 -4.14 -18.62
C ALA A 318 6.24 -3.02 -19.56
N TYR A 319 5.30 -2.16 -19.97
CA TYR A 319 5.60 -0.90 -20.63
C TYR A 319 4.98 0.27 -19.85
N VAL A 320 5.78 1.28 -19.49
CA VAL A 320 5.33 2.49 -18.80
C VAL A 320 5.26 3.66 -19.76
N GLY A 321 4.07 4.24 -19.93
CA GLY A 321 3.82 5.38 -20.81
C GLY A 321 3.02 6.50 -20.16
N ASN A 322 2.94 7.63 -20.85
CA ASN A 322 2.20 8.83 -20.44
C ASN A 322 1.28 9.39 -21.54
N ASP A 323 1.55 9.17 -22.82
CA ASP A 323 0.81 9.86 -23.91
C ASP A 323 0.32 8.92 -25.02
N ILE A 324 -0.50 9.43 -25.95
CA ILE A 324 -1.24 8.67 -26.97
C ILE A 324 -0.31 7.84 -27.86
N ASN A 325 0.92 8.30 -28.08
CA ASN A 325 1.96 7.58 -28.82
C ASN A 325 2.42 6.29 -28.13
N ASP A 326 2.10 6.07 -26.85
CA ASP A 326 2.40 4.82 -26.13
C ASP A 326 1.35 3.74 -26.33
N LEU A 327 0.15 4.08 -26.83
CA LEU A 327 -0.93 3.11 -27.00
C LEU A 327 -0.54 1.96 -27.94
N GLU A 328 0.26 2.24 -28.97
CA GLU A 328 0.78 1.19 -29.86
C GLU A 328 1.76 0.23 -29.14
N ALA A 329 2.47 0.70 -28.12
CA ALA A 329 3.31 -0.15 -27.29
C ALA A 329 2.48 -0.93 -26.26
N PHE A 330 1.39 -0.34 -25.75
CA PHE A 330 0.45 -1.02 -24.85
C PHE A 330 -0.18 -2.25 -25.50
N ASP A 331 -0.49 -2.19 -26.81
CA ASP A 331 -1.06 -3.31 -27.56
C ASP A 331 -0.10 -4.50 -27.72
N VAL A 332 1.21 -4.30 -27.49
CA VAL A 332 2.24 -5.36 -27.63
C VAL A 332 2.48 -6.11 -26.32
N VAL A 333 2.20 -5.50 -25.16
CA VAL A 333 2.63 -6.02 -23.85
C VAL A 333 1.47 -6.48 -22.97
N GLY A 334 1.73 -7.45 -22.08
CA GLY A 334 0.73 -7.92 -21.10
C GLY A 334 0.54 -7.00 -19.89
N TRP A 335 1.48 -6.07 -19.66
CA TRP A 335 1.42 -5.10 -18.56
C TRP A 335 1.58 -3.67 -19.07
N PRO A 336 0.53 -3.09 -19.70
CA PRO A 336 0.50 -1.67 -19.99
C PRO A 336 0.32 -0.88 -18.69
N ILE A 337 1.24 0.05 -18.42
CA ILE A 337 1.29 0.84 -17.19
C ILE A 337 1.28 2.33 -17.55
N ALA A 338 0.44 3.11 -16.88
CA ALA A 338 0.40 4.56 -17.03
C ALA A 338 0.91 5.27 -15.78
N VAL A 339 1.61 6.39 -15.97
CA VAL A 339 1.90 7.34 -14.88
C VAL A 339 0.62 8.07 -14.44
N ALA A 340 0.62 8.62 -13.22
CA ALA A 340 -0.59 9.20 -12.62
C ALA A 340 -1.21 10.36 -13.42
N ASP A 341 -0.37 11.14 -14.10
CA ASP A 341 -0.72 12.31 -14.90
C ASP A 341 -0.76 12.03 -16.42
N ALA A 342 -0.80 10.75 -16.80
CA ALA A 342 -0.90 10.35 -18.20
C ALA A 342 -2.19 10.86 -18.86
N HIS A 343 -2.14 10.98 -20.19
CA HIS A 343 -3.29 11.36 -20.99
C HIS A 343 -4.49 10.42 -20.73
N PRO A 344 -5.75 10.91 -20.64
CA PRO A 344 -6.91 10.10 -20.25
C PRO A 344 -7.12 8.80 -21.05
N LYS A 345 -6.77 8.79 -22.34
CA LYS A 345 -6.83 7.58 -23.18
C LYS A 345 -5.81 6.52 -22.75
N VAL A 346 -4.64 6.94 -22.28
CA VAL A 346 -3.57 6.04 -21.79
C VAL A 346 -3.98 5.48 -20.44
N LEU A 347 -4.52 6.31 -19.54
CA LEU A 347 -5.10 5.85 -18.27
C LEU A 347 -6.21 4.81 -18.49
N ALA A 348 -7.07 5.02 -19.49
CA ALA A 348 -8.15 4.09 -19.82
C ALA A 348 -7.66 2.76 -20.42
N ALA A 349 -6.52 2.76 -21.10
CA ALA A 349 -5.92 1.56 -21.70
C ALA A 349 -4.97 0.82 -20.74
N ALA A 350 -4.51 1.48 -19.67
CA ALA A 350 -3.55 0.92 -18.75
C ALA A 350 -4.16 -0.16 -17.85
N ARG A 351 -3.41 -1.25 -17.67
CA ARG A 351 -3.69 -2.29 -16.68
C ARG A 351 -3.36 -1.82 -15.27
N VAL A 352 -2.27 -1.06 -15.13
CA VAL A 352 -1.84 -0.47 -13.86
C VAL A 352 -1.66 1.03 -14.03
N ILE A 353 -2.22 1.81 -13.11
CA ILE A 353 -2.00 3.26 -13.03
C ILE A 353 -1.19 3.52 -11.77
N LEU A 354 -0.01 4.10 -11.95
CA LEU A 354 0.89 4.48 -10.86
C LEU A 354 0.31 5.68 -10.10
N ASP A 355 0.68 5.81 -8.82
CA ASP A 355 0.27 6.92 -7.97
C ASP A 355 1.12 8.18 -8.21
N ARG A 356 2.37 8.00 -8.67
CA ARG A 356 3.29 9.11 -8.93
C ARG A 356 3.21 9.59 -10.38
N PRO A 357 3.25 10.92 -10.59
CA PRO A 357 3.36 11.49 -11.91
C PRO A 357 4.77 11.33 -12.50
N GLY A 358 4.86 11.54 -13.82
CA GLY A 358 6.09 11.60 -14.59
C GLY A 358 7.16 12.47 -13.93
N GLY A 359 8.42 12.01 -13.89
CA GLY A 359 9.53 12.78 -13.34
C GLY A 359 9.45 13.05 -11.83
N ARG A 360 8.49 12.47 -11.11
CA ARG A 360 8.28 12.62 -9.65
C ARG A 360 8.36 11.30 -8.89
N GLY A 361 8.99 10.30 -9.48
CA GLY A 361 9.17 9.00 -8.84
C GLY A 361 8.37 7.86 -9.45
N ALA A 362 7.68 8.06 -10.57
CA ALA A 362 6.90 7.01 -11.23
C ALA A 362 7.75 5.77 -11.58
N VAL A 363 8.94 5.99 -12.17
CA VAL A 363 9.87 4.89 -12.47
C VAL A 363 10.35 4.20 -11.19
N ARG A 364 10.54 4.94 -10.10
CA ARG A 364 10.87 4.33 -8.81
C ARG A 364 9.73 3.44 -8.29
N GLU A 365 8.50 3.93 -8.37
CA GLU A 365 7.31 3.22 -7.91
C GLU A 365 7.13 1.91 -8.67
N VAL A 366 7.11 1.93 -10.00
CA VAL A 366 6.99 0.69 -10.80
C VAL A 366 8.13 -0.28 -10.49
N CYS A 367 9.36 0.23 -10.33
CA CYS A 367 10.48 -0.63 -9.96
C CYS A 367 10.29 -1.29 -8.60
N ASP A 368 9.66 -0.63 -7.63
CA ASP A 368 9.41 -1.17 -6.29
C ASP A 368 8.26 -2.19 -6.28
N LEU A 369 7.31 -2.10 -7.23
CA LEU A 369 6.21 -3.05 -7.41
C LEU A 369 6.63 -4.33 -8.14
N ILE A 370 7.76 -4.32 -8.87
CA ILE A 370 8.32 -5.52 -9.49
C ILE A 370 9.12 -6.32 -8.45
N PRO A 371 8.79 -7.61 -8.22
CA PRO A 371 9.47 -8.43 -7.24
C PRO A 371 10.87 -8.79 -7.74
N ILE A 372 11.81 -9.00 -6.81
CA ILE A 372 13.16 -9.47 -7.12
C ILE A 372 13.32 -10.87 -6.55
N PRO A 373 13.75 -11.87 -7.34
CA PRO A 373 14.00 -13.22 -6.83
C PRO A 373 14.99 -13.19 -5.66
N ALA A 374 14.67 -13.88 -4.58
CA ALA A 374 15.44 -13.88 -3.33
C ALA A 374 16.91 -14.37 -3.50
N GLU A 375 17.21 -15.09 -4.57
CA GLU A 375 18.56 -15.61 -4.88
C GLU A 375 19.54 -14.53 -5.37
N ALA A 376 19.08 -13.32 -5.73
CA ALA A 376 19.95 -12.21 -6.14
C ALA A 376 20.53 -11.40 -4.96
N ALA A 377 20.15 -11.74 -3.72
CA ALA A 377 20.60 -11.05 -2.51
C ALA A 377 21.62 -11.89 -1.75
N GLU A 378 22.86 -11.97 -2.24
CA GLU A 378 23.96 -12.37 -1.35
C GLU A 378 24.06 -11.35 -0.20
N PRO A 379 24.09 -11.79 1.07
CA PRO A 379 24.30 -10.89 2.19
C PRO A 379 25.69 -10.26 2.04
N LEU A 380 25.76 -8.95 1.90
CA LEU A 380 27.02 -8.22 1.99
C LEU A 380 27.68 -8.58 3.34
N PRO A 381 28.96 -9.00 3.37
CA PRO A 381 29.66 -9.20 4.62
C PRO A 381 29.66 -7.86 5.39
N ASN A 382 29.26 -7.92 6.66
CA ASN A 382 29.19 -6.77 7.57
C ASN A 382 30.44 -5.89 7.39
N PRO A 383 30.31 -4.63 6.95
CA PRO A 383 31.46 -3.75 6.90
C PRO A 383 31.83 -3.40 8.33
N THR A 384 32.96 -3.94 8.80
CA THR A 384 33.72 -3.37 9.91
C THR A 384 33.98 -1.90 9.58
N LEU A 385 33.24 -1.02 10.26
CA LEU A 385 33.40 0.43 10.19
C LEU A 385 34.82 0.80 10.64
N THR A 386 35.71 0.96 9.68
CA THR A 386 36.98 1.65 9.86
C THR A 386 36.84 2.99 9.16
N SER A 387 36.70 4.06 9.95
CA SER A 387 36.57 5.41 9.40
C SER A 387 37.86 5.82 8.69
N LEU A 388 37.83 5.92 7.37
CA LEU A 388 38.86 6.62 6.61
C LEU A 388 38.51 8.12 6.62
N ARG A 389 39.15 8.88 7.50
CA ARG A 389 39.27 10.33 7.33
C ARG A 389 40.33 10.58 6.26
N SER A 390 39.92 11.05 5.09
CA SER A 390 40.86 11.60 4.10
C SER A 390 41.36 12.98 4.56
N PRO A 391 42.66 13.27 4.48
CA PRO A 391 43.22 14.53 4.93
C PRO A 391 42.88 15.67 3.97
N THR A 392 42.35 16.76 4.50
CA THR A 392 42.22 18.04 3.82
C THR A 392 43.61 18.60 3.51
N GLY A 393 43.95 18.66 2.22
CA GLY A 393 45.08 19.44 1.73
C GLY A 393 44.73 20.93 1.75
N HIS A 394 45.44 21.70 2.57
CA HIS A 394 45.57 23.15 2.37
C HIS A 394 46.73 23.41 1.39
N PRO A 395 46.59 24.34 0.42
CA PRO A 395 47.74 24.85 -0.30
C PRO A 395 48.41 25.94 0.54
N SER A 396 49.62 25.68 1.04
CA SER A 396 50.47 26.72 1.64
C SER A 396 51.47 27.24 0.61
N THR A 397 51.36 28.53 0.32
CA THR A 397 52.34 29.33 -0.39
C THR A 397 53.66 29.47 0.38
N LEU A 398 54.75 29.29 -0.38
CA LEU A 398 56.04 30.01 -0.33
C LEU A 398 56.93 29.97 0.92
N ALA A 399 58.17 29.55 0.60
CA ALA A 399 59.47 30.03 1.08
C ALA A 399 60.10 29.37 2.30
N GLY A 400 61.36 28.93 2.11
CA GLY A 400 62.38 28.97 3.17
C GLY A 400 63.12 27.68 3.45
N HIS A 401 64.14 27.41 2.63
CA HIS A 401 65.50 26.98 3.03
C HIS A 401 65.77 25.91 4.12
N GLN A 402 66.63 24.94 3.70
CA GLN A 402 67.73 24.31 4.45
C GLN A 402 67.30 23.42 5.64
N SER A 403 67.94 22.32 6.04
CA SER A 403 69.17 21.61 5.75
C SER A 403 69.08 20.26 6.51
N ALA A 404 69.95 19.31 6.19
CA ALA A 404 70.27 18.03 6.86
C ALA A 404 70.32 18.10 8.42
N ALA A 405 70.31 17.05 9.24
CA ALA A 405 70.78 15.66 9.13
C ALA A 405 70.35 14.85 10.38
N MET A 406 70.47 13.51 10.29
CA MET A 406 71.05 12.57 11.27
C MET A 406 70.52 12.38 12.73
N SER A 407 70.12 11.12 12.98
CA SER A 407 70.56 10.19 14.05
C SER A 407 70.35 10.47 15.55
N GLY A 408 70.00 9.38 16.28
CA GLY A 408 70.34 9.14 17.69
C GLY A 408 69.13 9.07 18.63
N HIS A 409 68.65 7.89 19.03
CA HIS A 409 69.00 7.10 20.23
C HIS A 409 68.55 7.68 21.59
N ALA A 410 67.73 6.88 22.31
CA ALA A 410 67.60 6.69 23.77
C ALA A 410 67.30 7.95 24.65
N SER A 411 66.62 7.93 25.80
CA SER A 411 65.81 7.01 26.60
C SER A 411 65.24 7.84 27.77
N ALA A 412 64.02 7.53 28.20
CA ALA A 412 63.51 7.55 29.59
C ALA A 412 62.95 8.84 30.29
N PHE A 413 61.75 8.60 30.88
CA PHE A 413 61.03 9.27 32.00
C PHE A 413 60.27 10.60 31.75
N PRO A 414 59.30 11.00 32.60
CA PRO A 414 58.05 10.32 32.97
C PRO A 414 56.80 11.27 32.97
N ASP A 415 55.63 10.67 33.22
CA ASP A 415 54.46 11.21 33.92
C ASP A 415 53.55 12.34 33.34
N GLN A 416 52.28 12.20 33.71
CA GLN A 416 51.15 13.16 33.64
C GLN A 416 50.19 13.10 32.42
N GLN A 417 49.14 12.29 32.58
CA GLN A 417 47.84 12.50 31.92
C GLN A 417 46.94 13.37 32.80
N PRO A 418 46.31 14.44 32.26
CA PRO A 418 45.09 14.98 32.82
C PRO A 418 43.86 14.34 32.16
N SER A 419 43.08 13.64 32.97
CA SER A 419 41.75 13.13 32.65
C SER A 419 40.69 14.23 32.73
N ILE A 420 39.88 14.42 31.67
CA ILE A 420 38.61 15.16 31.73
C ILE A 420 37.49 14.31 31.09
N PRO A 421 36.29 14.25 31.70
CA PRO A 421 35.36 13.13 31.59
C PRO A 421 34.27 13.32 30.52
N ARG A 422 33.72 12.18 30.07
CA ARG A 422 32.55 12.07 29.19
C ARG A 422 31.26 12.47 29.93
N HIS A 423 30.51 13.41 29.37
CA HIS A 423 29.12 13.68 29.78
C HIS A 423 28.15 12.67 29.12
N GLN A 424 27.44 11.91 29.95
CA GLN A 424 26.12 11.31 29.64
C GLN A 424 25.03 12.17 30.30
N PRO A 425 23.86 12.36 29.68
CA PRO A 425 22.73 13.02 30.34
C PRO A 425 21.93 12.00 31.17
N GLN A 426 21.78 12.27 32.47
CA GLN A 426 20.84 11.58 33.36
C GLN A 426 19.52 12.38 33.45
N PHE A 427 18.41 11.70 33.15
CA PHE A 427 17.06 12.11 33.50
C PHE A 427 16.89 12.07 35.03
N THR A 428 16.52 13.19 35.65
CA THR A 428 16.20 13.26 37.08
C THR A 428 14.69 13.20 37.32
N LYS A 429 14.32 12.27 38.21
CA LYS A 429 13.03 12.23 38.93
C LYS A 429 12.91 13.46 39.85
N ARG A 430 11.76 14.13 39.83
CA ARG A 430 11.23 14.86 41.00
C ARG A 430 9.71 14.68 41.05
N ALA A 431 9.30 13.72 41.89
CA ALA A 431 7.97 13.67 42.49
C ALA A 431 8.08 14.25 43.91
N GLU A 432 6.94 14.63 44.48
CA GLU A 432 6.71 15.27 45.80
C GLU A 432 6.76 16.80 45.79
N VAL A 433 5.57 17.42 45.66
CA VAL A 433 4.88 18.25 46.68
C VAL A 433 3.62 18.81 46.00
N SER A 434 2.44 18.25 46.31
CA SER A 434 1.15 18.98 46.29
C SER A 434 0.02 18.06 46.80
N ARG A 435 -0.17 18.03 48.13
CA ARG A 435 -1.40 17.59 48.79
C ARG A 435 -1.64 18.53 49.97
N ALA A 436 -2.52 19.51 49.76
CA ALA A 436 -3.24 20.37 50.72
C ALA A 436 -3.60 21.65 49.94
N ASN A 437 -4.80 21.84 49.40
CA ASN A 437 -5.96 22.34 50.14
C ASN A 437 -7.10 22.50 49.13
N ARG A 438 -8.29 21.93 49.41
CA ARG A 438 -9.60 22.57 49.16
C ARG A 438 -10.70 21.70 49.77
N LYS A 439 -10.98 21.98 51.04
CA LYS A 439 -12.31 21.84 51.64
C LYS A 439 -12.97 23.23 51.61
N GLN A 440 -14.30 23.24 51.56
CA GLN A 440 -15.25 24.37 51.60
C GLN A 440 -15.42 25.08 50.24
N VAL A 441 -16.62 25.17 49.65
CA VAL A 441 -17.87 25.71 50.23
C VAL A 441 -19.12 24.95 49.75
N SER A 442 -20.03 24.74 50.72
CA SER A 442 -21.45 24.32 50.75
C SER A 442 -22.08 23.56 49.59
#